data_AF-A0AAN8KKA0-F1
#
_entry.id   AF-A0AAN8KKA0-F1
#
_cell.length_a   1.000
_cell.length_b   1.000
_cell.length_c   1.000
_cell.angle_alpha   90.00
_cell.angle_beta   90.00
_cell.angle_gamma   90.00
#
_symmetry.space_group_name_H-M   'P 1'
#
loop_
_entity.id
_entity.type
_entity.pdbx_description
1 polymer ?
#
loop_
_entity_poly.entity_id
_entity_poly.type
_entity_poly.pdbx_seq_one_letter_code
_entity_poly.pdbx_strand_id
1 'polypeptide(L)'
;MFGDDVIKHVIVVFTRKDELADNNSLKEFILKSPPVLRNLLERCGYKFAFINNKADKDELRDDVDVILDIIYKTIGENNGAYYTDDMYQKADAVLEVRRNKIRNERERKQTELRQQRDQIFKEAEKNDLYSTDGMQLLKDTREAENMLEEKRRQIEDIEEKNRLLTQKLQAELRRQSTLED
;
A
#
# COMPACT_ATOMS: atom_id res chain seq x y z
N MET A 1 -4.57 2.80 21.56
CA MET A 1 -4.22 4.23 21.71
C MET A 1 -2.81 4.35 21.16
N PHE A 2 -2.54 5.32 20.29
CA PHE A 2 -1.25 5.44 19.61
C PHE A 2 -0.16 5.95 20.57
N GLY A 3 1.08 5.50 20.40
CA GLY A 3 2.23 5.93 21.21
C GLY A 3 2.64 7.38 20.96
N ASP A 4 3.57 7.89 21.77
CA ASP A 4 3.99 9.30 21.74
C ASP A 4 4.57 9.74 20.39
N ASP A 5 5.18 8.81 19.64
CA ASP A 5 5.73 9.06 18.31
C ASP A 5 4.67 9.41 17.25
N VAL A 6 3.39 9.15 17.51
CA VAL A 6 2.30 9.51 16.58
C VAL A 6 2.30 11.00 16.27
N ILE A 7 2.75 11.83 17.21
CA ILE A 7 2.76 13.29 17.08
C ILE A 7 3.60 13.77 15.88
N LYS A 8 4.58 12.97 15.44
CA LYS A 8 5.41 13.24 14.25
C LYS A 8 4.60 13.15 12.95
N HIS A 9 3.47 12.45 12.96
CA HIS A 9 2.59 12.24 11.81
C HIS A 9 1.26 13.00 11.90
N VAL A 10 1.01 13.72 13.00
CA VAL A 10 -0.26 14.42 13.24
C VAL A 10 -0.23 15.81 12.62
N ILE A 11 -1.34 16.16 11.96
CA ILE A 11 -1.63 17.49 11.44
C ILE A 11 -2.90 18.00 12.13
N VAL A 12 -2.87 19.23 12.65
CA VAL A 12 -4.02 19.85 13.32
C VAL A 12 -4.81 20.67 12.32
N VAL A 13 -6.07 20.32 12.10
CA VAL A 13 -6.95 21.04 11.16
C VAL A 13 -7.96 21.88 11.93
N PHE A 14 -7.87 23.19 11.77
CA PHE A 14 -8.87 24.14 12.25
C PHE A 14 -9.96 24.30 11.20
N THR A 15 -11.21 24.26 11.64
CA THR A 15 -12.37 24.50 10.77
C THR A 15 -12.92 25.90 11.01
N ARG A 16 -13.85 26.34 10.15
CA ARG A 16 -14.47 27.68 10.20
C ARG A 16 -13.49 28.81 9.94
N LYS A 17 -12.61 28.61 8.95
CA LYS A 17 -11.70 29.65 8.47
C LYS A 17 -12.45 30.93 8.03
N ASP A 18 -13.70 30.81 7.57
CA ASP A 18 -14.60 31.93 7.22
C ASP A 18 -14.89 32.89 8.39
N GLU A 19 -14.78 32.42 9.63
CA GLU A 19 -14.95 33.26 10.83
C GLU A 19 -13.68 34.07 11.18
N LEU A 20 -12.57 33.85 10.47
CA LEU A 20 -11.29 34.54 10.66
C LEU A 20 -11.07 35.53 9.51
N ALA A 21 -11.11 36.82 9.83
CA ALA A 21 -11.29 37.91 8.85
C ALA A 21 -10.19 38.03 7.78
N ASP A 22 -8.97 37.54 8.03
CA ASP A 22 -7.85 37.52 7.06
C ASP A 22 -6.69 36.58 7.46
N ASN A 23 -5.66 36.44 6.61
CA ASN A 23 -4.48 35.60 6.92
C ASN A 23 -3.64 36.12 8.10
N ASN A 24 -3.62 37.43 8.37
CA ASN A 24 -2.94 37.99 9.53
C ASN A 24 -3.64 37.57 10.83
N SER A 25 -4.97 37.43 10.78
CA SER A 25 -5.82 36.97 11.88
C SER A 25 -5.60 35.50 12.23
N LEU A 26 -5.14 34.65 11.29
CA LEU A 26 -4.82 33.24 11.57
C LEU A 26 -3.60 33.11 12.51
N LYS A 27 -2.53 33.84 12.23
CA LYS A 27 -1.34 33.86 13.11
C LYS A 27 -1.67 34.47 14.46
N GLU A 28 -2.45 35.55 14.46
CA GLU A 28 -2.89 36.20 15.69
C GLU A 28 -3.80 35.30 16.54
N PHE A 29 -4.66 34.50 15.91
CA PHE A 29 -5.50 33.51 16.56
C PHE A 29 -4.64 32.49 17.33
N ILE A 30 -3.59 31.97 16.71
CA ILE A 30 -2.65 31.05 17.39
C ILE A 30 -1.94 31.73 18.55
N LEU A 31 -1.48 32.98 18.38
CA LEU A 31 -0.79 33.72 19.45
C LEU A 31 -1.69 34.01 20.66
N LYS A 32 -2.97 34.32 20.42
CA LYS A 32 -3.98 34.57 21.46
C LYS A 32 -4.59 33.28 22.03
N SER A 33 -4.28 32.12 21.46
CA SER A 33 -4.83 30.85 21.88
C SER A 33 -4.32 30.40 23.26
N PRO A 34 -5.12 29.60 23.99
CA PRO A 34 -4.71 29.04 25.29
C PRO A 34 -3.35 28.33 25.21
N PRO A 35 -2.52 28.38 26.28
CA PRO A 35 -1.21 27.73 26.30
C PRO A 35 -1.26 26.24 25.94
N VAL A 36 -2.33 25.54 26.31
CA VAL A 36 -2.54 24.12 25.99
C VAL A 36 -2.59 23.88 24.48
N LEU A 37 -3.29 24.74 23.73
CA LEU A 37 -3.36 24.62 22.28
C LEU A 37 -2.02 24.95 21.62
N ARG A 38 -1.33 25.98 22.10
CA ARG A 38 0.01 26.32 21.60
C ARG A 38 1.02 25.21 21.83
N ASN A 39 0.98 24.58 23.01
CA ASN A 39 1.83 23.42 23.32
C ASN A 39 1.51 22.21 22.43
N LEU A 40 0.22 21.95 22.15
CA LEU A 40 -0.16 20.91 21.20
C LEU A 40 0.43 21.17 19.81
N LEU A 41 0.30 22.40 19.31
CA LEU A 41 0.82 22.77 17.99
C LEU A 41 2.35 22.66 17.93
N GLU A 42 3.05 23.08 18.99
CA GLU A 42 4.50 22.92 19.13
C GLU A 42 4.91 21.44 19.10
N ARG A 43 4.21 20.57 19.85
CA ARG A 43 4.44 19.12 19.84
C ARG A 43 4.21 18.51 18.46
N CYS A 44 3.25 19.04 17.70
CA CYS A 44 2.98 18.68 16.30
C CYS A 44 3.94 19.37 15.32
N GLY A 45 5.01 20.04 15.75
CA GLY A 45 5.95 20.72 14.85
C GLY A 45 5.32 21.84 14.03
N TYR A 46 4.28 22.50 14.57
CA TYR A 46 3.48 23.53 13.91
C TYR A 46 2.84 23.07 12.59
N LYS A 47 2.57 21.77 12.45
CA LYS A 47 1.77 21.21 11.35
C LYS A 47 0.29 21.47 11.58
N PHE A 48 -0.21 22.58 11.05
CA PHE A 48 -1.63 22.91 11.10
C PHE A 48 -2.13 23.60 9.83
N ALA A 49 -3.42 23.44 9.55
CA ALA A 49 -4.12 24.10 8.46
C ALA A 49 -5.44 24.70 8.97
N PHE A 50 -5.93 25.74 8.30
CA PHE A 50 -7.27 26.28 8.49
C PHE A 50 -8.08 25.98 7.24
N ILE A 51 -9.29 25.45 7.42
CA ILE A 51 -10.19 25.15 6.31
C ILE A 51 -11.57 25.77 6.49
N ASN A 52 -12.18 26.13 5.37
CA ASN A 52 -13.57 26.54 5.28
C ASN A 52 -14.40 25.41 4.65
N ASN A 53 -15.09 24.62 5.46
CA ASN A 53 -15.96 23.53 4.97
C ASN A 53 -17.22 24.02 4.22
N LYS A 54 -17.47 25.33 4.17
CA LYS A 54 -18.57 25.96 3.42
C LYS A 54 -18.08 26.71 2.18
N ALA A 55 -16.78 26.63 1.89
CA ALA A 55 -16.15 27.26 0.74
C ALA A 55 -16.80 26.83 -0.58
N ASP A 56 -16.65 27.67 -1.59
CA ASP A 56 -16.88 27.25 -2.97
C ASP A 56 -15.79 26.28 -3.44
N LYS A 57 -15.88 25.82 -4.69
CA LYS A 57 -14.95 24.82 -5.22
C LYS A 57 -13.52 25.32 -5.32
N ASP A 58 -13.32 26.61 -5.57
CA ASP A 58 -12.00 27.18 -5.80
C ASP A 58 -11.30 27.38 -4.45
N GLU A 59 -11.98 27.98 -3.47
CA GLU A 59 -11.45 28.11 -2.11
C GLU A 59 -11.24 26.74 -1.43
N LEU A 60 -12.14 25.78 -1.65
CA LEU A 60 -11.94 24.41 -1.15
C LEU A 60 -10.69 23.75 -1.75
N ARG A 61 -10.42 24.00 -3.03
CA ARG A 61 -9.22 23.47 -3.69
C ARG A 61 -7.95 24.08 -3.10
N ASP A 62 -7.95 25.38 -2.87
CA ASP A 62 -6.81 26.07 -2.22
C ASP A 62 -6.55 25.50 -0.82
N ASP A 63 -7.60 25.27 -0.02
CA ASP A 63 -7.49 24.66 1.30
C ASP A 63 -6.94 23.21 1.24
N VAL A 64 -7.36 22.44 0.23
CA VAL A 64 -6.85 21.07 -0.01
C VAL A 64 -5.38 21.10 -0.41
N ASP A 65 -4.98 22.02 -1.29
CA ASP A 65 -3.59 22.14 -1.73
C ASP A 65 -2.66 22.49 -0.55
N VAL A 66 -3.10 23.36 0.36
CA VAL A 66 -2.37 23.65 1.62
C VAL A 66 -2.22 22.40 2.50
N ILE A 67 -3.27 21.60 2.65
CA ILE A 67 -3.19 20.36 3.44
C ILE A 67 -2.23 19.37 2.78
N LEU A 68 -2.29 19.22 1.47
CA LEU A 68 -1.41 18.31 0.72
C LEU A 68 0.06 18.71 0.88
N ASP A 69 0.38 20.01 0.81
CA ASP A 69 1.73 20.51 1.05
C ASP A 69 2.24 20.14 2.44
N ILE A 70 1.41 20.29 3.48
CA ILE A 70 1.77 19.88 4.84
C ILE A 70 1.96 18.37 4.91
N ILE A 71 1.13 17.58 4.24
CA ILE A 71 1.27 16.11 4.18
C ILE A 71 2.61 15.75 3.53
N TYR A 72 2.94 16.30 2.36
CA TYR A 72 4.20 16.01 1.67
C TYR A 72 5.41 16.40 2.51
N LYS A 73 5.37 17.56 3.17
CA LYS A 73 6.41 17.99 4.11
C LYS A 73 6.53 17.01 5.28
N THR A 74 5.40 16.59 5.85
CA THR A 74 5.36 15.61 6.97
C THR A 74 5.94 14.26 6.55
N ILE A 75 5.67 13.82 5.32
CA ILE A 75 6.24 12.59 4.76
C ILE A 75 7.76 12.75 4.60
N GLY A 76 8.22 13.89 4.08
CA GLY A 76 9.65 14.20 3.93
C GLY A 76 10.39 14.20 5.28
N GLU A 77 9.86 14.91 6.28
CA GLU A 77 10.40 14.98 7.64
C GLU A 77 10.47 13.61 8.33
N ASN A 78 9.61 12.67 7.94
CA ASN A 78 9.58 11.30 8.46
C ASN A 78 10.27 10.29 7.53
N ASN A 79 11.13 10.73 6.61
CA ASN A 79 11.87 9.88 5.66
C ASN A 79 10.98 8.92 4.85
N GLY A 80 9.76 9.36 4.50
CA GLY A 80 8.78 8.55 3.80
C GLY A 80 8.14 7.44 4.63
N ALA A 81 8.40 7.37 5.93
CA ALA A 81 7.81 6.38 6.81
C ALA A 81 6.36 6.76 7.16
N TYR A 82 5.48 5.76 7.12
CA TYR A 82 4.17 5.84 7.74
C TYR A 82 4.29 5.58 9.24
N TYR A 83 3.35 6.10 10.03
CA TYR A 83 3.26 5.76 11.44
C TYR A 83 3.10 4.25 11.60
N THR A 84 3.97 3.64 12.40
CA THR A 84 3.90 2.22 12.76
C THR A 84 3.98 2.08 14.26
N ASP A 85 3.27 1.08 14.78
CA ASP A 85 3.21 0.73 16.20
C ASP A 85 3.20 -0.79 16.30
N ASP A 86 3.51 -1.34 17.47
CA ASP A 86 3.56 -2.79 17.73
C ASP A 86 2.26 -3.49 17.29
N MET A 87 1.12 -2.82 17.42
CA MET A 87 -0.17 -3.32 16.96
C MET A 87 -0.26 -3.42 15.43
N TYR A 88 0.28 -2.45 14.70
CA TYR A 88 0.30 -2.48 13.23
C TYR A 88 1.22 -3.57 12.71
N GLN A 89 2.41 -3.72 13.30
CA GLN A 89 3.36 -4.77 12.94
C GLN A 89 2.77 -6.17 13.17
N LYS A 90 2.06 -6.38 14.28
CA LYS A 90 1.36 -7.64 14.56
C LYS A 90 0.24 -7.90 13.55
N ALA A 91 -0.53 -6.88 13.17
CA ALA A 91 -1.58 -7.02 12.17
C ALA A 91 -1.00 -7.41 10.80
N ASP A 92 0.07 -6.76 10.36
CA ASP A 92 0.76 -7.08 9.11
C ASP A 92 1.34 -8.49 9.10
N ALA A 93 1.97 -8.92 10.20
CA ALA A 93 2.48 -10.27 10.35
C ALA A 93 1.36 -11.33 10.25
N VAL A 94 0.21 -11.09 10.86
CA VAL A 94 -0.96 -12.00 10.76
C VAL A 94 -1.48 -12.05 9.33
N LEU A 95 -1.52 -10.93 8.62
CA LEU A 95 -1.93 -10.86 7.22
C LEU A 95 -0.95 -11.61 6.31
N GLU A 96 0.36 -11.48 6.51
CA GLU A 96 1.36 -12.23 5.77
C GLU A 96 1.23 -13.74 5.99
N VAL A 97 1.07 -14.19 7.24
CA VAL A 97 0.87 -15.61 7.54
C VAL A 97 -0.38 -16.15 6.84
N ARG A 98 -1.50 -15.40 6.83
CA ARG A 98 -2.71 -15.79 6.10
C ARG A 98 -2.48 -15.85 4.59
N ARG A 99 -1.80 -14.86 4.00
CA ARG A 99 -1.47 -14.86 2.56
C ARG A 99 -0.63 -16.08 2.18
N ASN A 100 0.39 -16.39 2.98
CA ASN A 100 1.26 -17.54 2.75
C ASN A 100 0.49 -18.87 2.87
N LYS A 101 -0.41 -19.00 3.86
CA LYS A 101 -1.27 -20.20 3.95
C LYS A 101 -2.14 -20.38 2.70
N ILE A 102 -2.80 -19.32 2.25
CA ILE A 102 -3.65 -19.37 1.05
C ILE A 102 -2.82 -19.73 -0.18
N ARG A 103 -1.62 -19.15 -0.33
CA ARG A 103 -0.72 -19.46 -1.45
C ARG A 103 -0.31 -20.93 -1.42
N ASN A 104 0.18 -21.42 -0.28
CA ASN A 104 0.63 -22.80 -0.13
C ASN A 104 -0.51 -23.82 -0.35
N GLU A 105 -1.73 -23.52 0.10
CA GLU A 105 -2.91 -24.37 -0.16
C GLU A 105 -3.29 -24.40 -1.64
N ARG A 106 -3.21 -23.27 -2.34
CA ARG A 106 -3.44 -23.21 -3.80
C ARG A 106 -2.41 -24.02 -4.56
N GLU A 107 -1.13 -23.86 -4.24
CA GLU A 107 -0.02 -24.62 -4.85
C GLU A 107 -0.17 -26.12 -4.62
N ARG A 108 -0.52 -26.54 -3.39
CA ARG A 108 -0.79 -27.95 -3.08
C ARG A 108 -1.93 -28.52 -3.90
N LYS A 109 -3.09 -27.86 -3.91
CA LYS A 109 -4.26 -28.30 -4.70
C LYS A 109 -3.95 -28.37 -6.19
N GLN A 110 -3.21 -27.39 -6.71
CA GLN A 110 -2.80 -27.38 -8.12
C GLN A 110 -1.85 -28.54 -8.44
N THR A 111 -0.93 -28.85 -7.53
CA THR A 111 -0.02 -30.00 -7.67
C THR A 111 -0.77 -31.33 -7.63
N GLU A 112 -1.71 -31.49 -6.71
CA GLU A 112 -2.55 -32.70 -6.60
C GLU A 112 -3.40 -32.91 -7.86
N LEU A 113 -4.04 -31.86 -8.37
CA LEU A 113 -4.80 -31.91 -9.61
C LEU A 113 -3.93 -32.30 -10.81
N ARG A 114 -2.71 -31.75 -10.90
CA ARG A 114 -1.74 -32.12 -11.94
C ARG A 114 -1.37 -33.60 -11.85
N GLN A 115 -1.07 -34.10 -10.66
CA GLN A 115 -0.75 -35.53 -10.46
C GLN A 115 -1.92 -36.45 -10.84
N GLN A 116 -3.15 -36.12 -10.44
CA GLN A 116 -4.33 -36.90 -10.81
C GLN A 116 -4.54 -36.92 -12.33
N ARG A 117 -4.35 -35.79 -12.99
CA ARG A 117 -4.49 -35.70 -14.45
C ARG A 117 -3.40 -36.47 -15.19
N ASP A 118 -2.15 -36.40 -14.72
CA ASP A 118 -1.05 -37.19 -15.28
C ASP A 118 -1.29 -38.69 -15.12
N GLN A 119 -1.90 -39.12 -14.00
CA GLN A 119 -2.31 -40.51 -13.80
C GLN A 119 -3.40 -40.93 -14.79
N ILE A 120 -4.46 -40.13 -14.93
CA ILE A 120 -5.54 -40.38 -15.90
C ILE A 120 -4.98 -40.46 -17.33
N PHE A 121 -4.06 -39.55 -17.68
CA PHE A 121 -3.44 -39.54 -19.00
C PHE A 121 -2.64 -40.82 -19.27
N LYS A 122 -1.82 -41.26 -18.32
CA LYS A 122 -1.04 -42.50 -18.44
C LYS A 122 -1.93 -43.75 -18.55
N GLU A 123 -3.03 -43.79 -17.80
CA GLU A 123 -3.99 -44.90 -17.89
C GLU A 123 -4.75 -44.90 -19.22
N ALA A 124 -5.15 -43.72 -19.71
CA ALA A 124 -5.80 -43.56 -21.00
C ALA A 124 -4.92 -44.01 -22.17
N GLU A 125 -3.63 -43.63 -22.14
CA GLU A 125 -2.63 -44.03 -23.15
C GLU A 125 -2.36 -45.54 -23.12
N LYS A 126 -2.34 -46.15 -21.93
CA LYS A 126 -2.13 -47.60 -21.78
C LYS A 126 -3.33 -48.45 -22.24
N ASN A 127 -4.55 -47.93 -22.12
CA ASN A 127 -5.78 -48.66 -22.40
C ASN A 127 -6.33 -48.44 -23.82
N ASP A 128 -5.63 -47.68 -24.69
CA ASP A 128 -6.03 -47.36 -26.07
C ASP A 128 -7.49 -46.89 -26.19
N LEU A 129 -7.97 -46.19 -25.14
CA LEU A 129 -9.39 -45.97 -24.88
C LEU A 129 -10.01 -44.86 -25.76
N TYR A 130 -9.21 -44.16 -26.56
CA TYR A 130 -9.61 -43.00 -27.36
C TYR A 130 -9.22 -43.17 -28.83
N SER A 131 -10.05 -42.65 -29.75
CA SER A 131 -9.70 -42.55 -31.17
C SER A 131 -8.47 -41.65 -31.37
N THR A 132 -7.81 -41.76 -32.52
CA THR A 132 -6.63 -40.96 -32.88
C THR A 132 -6.85 -39.46 -32.68
N ASP A 133 -8.04 -38.95 -33.04
CA ASP A 133 -8.42 -37.54 -32.87
C ASP A 133 -8.57 -37.16 -31.39
N GLY A 134 -9.12 -38.05 -30.55
CA GLY A 134 -9.21 -37.84 -29.10
C GLY A 134 -7.82 -37.83 -28.44
N MET A 135 -6.91 -38.65 -28.94
CA MET A 135 -5.53 -38.73 -28.46
C MET A 135 -4.72 -37.48 -28.83
N GLN A 136 -4.95 -36.92 -30.02
CA GLN A 136 -4.35 -35.66 -30.45
C GLN A 136 -4.86 -34.48 -29.61
N LEU A 137 -6.19 -34.38 -29.41
CA LEU A 137 -6.78 -33.33 -28.59
C LEU A 137 -6.25 -33.35 -27.14
N LEU A 138 -6.03 -34.53 -26.56
CA LEU A 138 -5.44 -34.70 -25.23
C LEU A 138 -3.98 -34.21 -25.17
N LYS A 139 -3.17 -34.47 -26.21
CA LYS A 139 -1.80 -33.94 -26.31
C LYS A 139 -1.80 -32.41 -26.42
N ASP A 140 -2.62 -31.86 -27.30
CA ASP A 140 -2.75 -30.41 -27.50
C ASP A 140 -3.22 -29.71 -26.22
N THR A 141 -4.16 -30.33 -25.49
CA THR A 141 -4.64 -29.82 -24.19
C THR A 141 -3.51 -29.79 -23.16
N ARG A 142 -2.69 -30.83 -23.09
CA ARG A 142 -1.53 -30.91 -22.18
C ARG A 142 -0.46 -29.86 -22.52
N GLU A 143 -0.20 -29.64 -23.80
CA GLU A 143 0.73 -28.61 -24.27
C GLU A 143 0.24 -27.20 -23.94
N ALA A 144 -1.04 -26.90 -24.18
CA ALA A 144 -1.66 -25.62 -23.82
C ALA A 144 -1.56 -25.35 -22.30
N GLU A 145 -1.71 -26.38 -21.47
CA GLU A 145 -1.60 -26.27 -20.02
C GLU A 145 -0.18 -26.03 -19.53
N ASN A 146 0.81 -26.70 -20.12
CA ASN A 146 2.22 -26.42 -19.83
C ASN A 146 2.58 -24.98 -20.15
N MET A 147 2.07 -24.46 -21.28
CA MET A 147 2.25 -23.08 -21.69
C MET A 147 1.58 -22.09 -20.74
N LEU A 148 0.36 -22.39 -20.28
CA LEU A 148 -0.35 -21.58 -19.27
C LEU A 148 0.40 -21.53 -17.94
N GLU A 149 1.00 -22.65 -17.51
CA GLU A 149 1.80 -22.66 -16.28
C GLU A 149 3.09 -21.84 -16.43
N GLU A 150 3.75 -21.94 -17.57
CA GLU A 150 4.95 -21.14 -17.86
C GLU A 150 4.63 -19.65 -17.87
N LYS A 151 3.48 -19.27 -18.45
CA LYS A 151 2.96 -17.90 -18.38
C LYS A 151 2.67 -17.45 -16.95
N ARG A 152 2.11 -18.32 -16.10
CA ARG A 152 1.92 -18.00 -14.67
C ARG A 152 3.23 -17.74 -13.94
N ARG A 153 4.26 -18.57 -14.16
CA ARG A 153 5.60 -18.35 -13.57
C ARG A 153 6.22 -17.03 -14.02
N GLN A 154 6.05 -16.67 -15.28
CA GLN A 154 6.50 -15.37 -15.79
C GLN A 154 5.79 -14.20 -15.09
N ILE A 155 4.48 -14.31 -14.85
CA ILE A 155 3.72 -13.29 -14.12
C ILE A 155 4.23 -13.16 -12.69
N GLU A 156 4.44 -14.27 -11.98
CA GLU A 156 4.97 -14.25 -10.61
C GLU A 156 6.36 -13.61 -10.53
N ASP A 157 7.28 -13.93 -11.45
CA ASP A 157 8.61 -13.31 -11.52
C ASP A 157 8.54 -11.79 -11.80
N ILE A 158 7.59 -11.36 -12.66
CA ILE A 158 7.33 -9.94 -12.90
C ILE A 158 6.80 -9.26 -11.64
N GLU A 159 5.83 -9.87 -10.94
CA GLU A 159 5.28 -9.32 -9.71
C GLU A 159 6.35 -9.20 -8.61
N GLU A 160 7.25 -10.18 -8.49
CA GLU A 160 8.35 -10.15 -7.54
C GLU A 160 9.40 -9.10 -7.89
N LYS A 161 9.80 -8.98 -9.15
CA LYS A 161 10.68 -7.90 -9.64
C LYS A 161 10.07 -6.53 -9.39
N ASN A 162 8.78 -6.34 -9.65
CA ASN A 162 8.08 -5.09 -9.39
C ASN A 162 8.06 -4.75 -7.89
N ARG A 163 7.87 -5.75 -7.03
CA ARG A 163 7.91 -5.58 -5.58
C ARG A 163 9.31 -5.17 -5.10
N LEU A 164 10.36 -5.82 -5.60
CA LEU A 164 11.76 -5.48 -5.31
C LEU A 164 12.13 -4.08 -5.83
N LEU A 165 11.69 -3.72 -7.03
CA LEU A 165 11.91 -2.40 -7.60
C LEU A 165 11.27 -1.31 -6.74
N THR A 166 10.05 -1.56 -6.26
CA THR A 166 9.33 -0.65 -5.35
C THR A 166 10.10 -0.47 -4.04
N GLN A 167 10.63 -1.55 -3.46
CA GLN A 167 11.46 -1.48 -2.25
C GLN A 167 12.78 -0.73 -2.49
N LYS A 168 13.45 -0.97 -3.63
CA LYS A 168 14.69 -0.27 -4.00
C LYS A 168 14.45 1.22 -4.18
N LEU A 169 13.38 1.60 -4.88
CA LEU A 169 13.01 3.00 -5.07
C LEU A 169 12.75 3.70 -3.73
N GLN A 170 12.03 3.03 -2.82
CA GLN A 170 11.83 3.53 -1.45
C GLN A 170 13.15 3.68 -0.69
N ALA A 171 14.10 2.76 -0.86
CA ALA A 171 15.41 2.84 -0.21
C ALA A 171 16.31 3.95 -0.80
N GLU A 172 16.27 4.19 -2.11
CA GLU A 172 17.01 5.29 -2.75
C GLU A 172 16.47 6.66 -2.36
N LEU A 173 15.14 6.83 -2.30
CA LEU A 173 14.51 8.05 -1.78
C LEU A 173 14.94 8.34 -0.34
N ARG A 174 15.11 7.29 0.48
CA ARG A 174 15.66 7.41 1.84
C ARG A 174 17.14 7.80 1.88
N ARG A 175 17.94 7.47 0.87
CA ARG A 175 19.37 7.84 0.80
C ARG A 175 19.58 9.25 0.28
N GLN A 176 18.79 9.70 -0.69
CA GLN A 176 18.88 11.07 -1.22
C GLN A 176 18.54 12.10 -0.15
N SER A 177 17.58 11.80 0.74
CA SER A 177 17.27 12.66 1.90
C SER A 177 18.37 12.71 2.97
N THR A 178 19.38 11.83 2.94
CA THR A 178 20.51 11.83 3.90
C THR A 178 21.78 12.50 3.37
N LEU A 179 21.79 12.98 2.12
CA LEU A 179 22.96 13.58 1.46
C LEU A 179 22.83 15.12 1.30
N GLU A 180 21.71 15.70 1.70
CA GLU A 180 21.45 17.16 1.67
C GLU A 180 21.65 17.84 3.05
N ASP A 181 22.09 17.09 4.07
CA ASP A 181 22.59 17.59 5.37
C ASP A 181 24.14 17.65 5.38
#